data_AF-A0A832R7C5-F1
#
_entry.id   AF-A0A832R7C5-F1
#
_cell.length_a   1.000
_cell.length_b   1.000
_cell.length_c   1.000
_cell.angle_alpha   90.00
_cell.angle_beta   90.00
_cell.angle_gamma   90.00
#
_symmetry.space_group_name_H-M   'P 1'
#
loop_
_entity.id
_entity.type
_entity.pdbx_description
1 polymer ?
#
loop_
_entity_poly.entity_id
_entity_poly.type
_entity_poly.pdbx_seq_one_letter_code
_entity_poly.pdbx_strand_id
1 'polypeptide(L)'
;MRDTWEVPASAIGFASPRWQAVLDRALVRIDRELGLTAGASLDAQLHNLLVYAPGQFFAVHQDSEKADGMLGTLVVTLPSKFTGGEFVVSHQGQTLRARGSASRLGLLAFYADCHHEVRPVKQGYRVALTYNLIARGGVQPGEVPVQDISALASTVQTFWQTPAAPRWSGDTETEAPDRLVYLLDHQYTQSGLTWAHLKGADAVRAEALRKVAERLDAEIFLTLADVHETWSAEDDWQEADHWDYA
;
A
#
# COMPACT_ATOMS: atom_id res chain seq x y z
N MET A 1 6.72 17.21 3.17
CA MET A 1 7.67 17.93 4.05
C MET A 1 7.83 17.14 5.34
N ARG A 2 9.05 16.95 5.81
CA ARG A 2 9.40 16.20 7.00
C ARG A 2 10.26 17.07 7.91
N ASP A 3 9.85 17.21 9.17
CA ASP A 3 10.60 17.95 10.20
C ASP A 3 10.74 17.05 11.43
N THR A 4 11.91 16.46 11.62
CA THR A 4 12.23 15.53 12.72
C THR A 4 13.74 15.32 12.81
N TRP A 5 14.25 14.98 14.00
CA TRP A 5 15.61 14.49 14.13
C TRP A 5 15.68 12.99 13.83
N GLU A 6 16.77 12.59 13.19
CA GLU A 6 17.00 11.21 12.76
C GLU A 6 18.34 10.70 13.26
N VAL A 7 18.35 9.47 13.78
CA VAL A 7 19.54 8.70 14.08
C VAL A 7 19.58 7.50 13.12
N PRO A 8 20.63 7.36 12.30
CA PRO A 8 20.70 6.26 11.33
C PRO A 8 20.85 4.90 12.02
N ALA A 9 20.38 3.84 11.37
CA ALA A 9 20.47 2.47 11.90
C ALA A 9 21.89 2.07 12.32
N SER A 10 22.93 2.50 11.59
CA SER A 10 24.33 2.20 11.89
C SER A 10 24.82 2.75 13.24
N ALA A 11 24.14 3.76 13.79
CA ALA A 11 24.44 4.35 15.09
C ALA A 11 23.60 3.74 16.24
N ILE A 12 22.76 2.75 15.96
CA ILE A 12 21.83 2.14 16.91
C ILE A 12 22.25 0.71 17.20
N GLY A 13 22.43 0.39 18.48
CA GLY A 13 22.69 -0.96 18.95
C GLY A 13 21.68 -1.36 20.03
N PHE A 14 21.23 -2.61 19.99
CA PHE A 14 20.38 -3.19 21.05
C PHE A 14 21.23 -4.06 21.97
N ALA A 15 21.50 -3.59 23.17
CA ALA A 15 22.34 -4.32 24.13
C ALA A 15 21.69 -5.61 24.66
N SER A 16 20.36 -5.69 24.67
CA SER A 16 19.64 -6.86 25.19
C SER A 16 19.13 -7.76 24.05
N PRO A 17 19.40 -9.07 24.09
CA PRO A 17 18.83 -10.01 23.12
C PRO A 17 17.29 -10.13 23.25
N ARG A 18 16.72 -9.63 24.36
CA ARG A 18 15.25 -9.60 24.56
C ARG A 18 14.54 -8.76 23.51
N TRP A 19 15.19 -7.73 22.97
CA TRP A 19 14.58 -6.90 21.92
C TRP A 19 14.26 -7.73 20.68
N GLN A 20 15.23 -8.53 20.21
CA GLN A 20 15.03 -9.39 19.06
C GLN A 20 13.87 -10.36 19.29
N ALA A 21 13.82 -11.02 20.45
CA ALA A 21 12.73 -11.93 20.78
C ALA A 21 11.34 -11.25 20.85
N VAL A 22 11.27 -9.96 21.22
CA VAL A 22 10.01 -9.18 21.16
C VAL A 22 9.63 -8.90 19.73
N LEU A 23 10.59 -8.48 18.90
CA LEU A 23 10.38 -8.20 17.49
C LEU A 23 9.95 -9.44 16.72
N ASP A 24 10.63 -10.58 16.90
CA ASP A 24 10.31 -11.84 16.23
C ASP A 24 8.86 -12.29 16.52
N ARG A 25 8.42 -12.21 17.77
CA ARG A 25 7.03 -12.53 18.14
C ARG A 25 6.02 -11.55 17.52
N ALA A 26 6.39 -10.28 17.41
CA ALA A 26 5.54 -9.30 16.75
C ALA A 26 5.45 -9.58 15.25
N LEU A 27 6.56 -9.94 14.60
CA LEU A 27 6.61 -10.23 13.17
C LEU A 27 5.75 -11.43 12.79
N VAL A 28 5.71 -12.51 13.60
CA VAL A 28 4.78 -13.63 13.38
C VAL A 28 3.33 -13.17 13.35
N ARG A 29 2.97 -12.21 14.21
CA ARG A 29 1.61 -11.66 14.24
C ARG A 29 1.35 -10.72 13.06
N ILE A 30 2.30 -9.85 12.75
CA ILE A 30 2.23 -8.88 11.65
C ILE A 30 2.13 -9.60 10.31
N ASP A 31 2.94 -10.64 10.10
CA ASP A 31 2.91 -11.52 8.93
C ASP A 31 1.49 -12.04 8.63
N ARG A 32 0.85 -12.62 9.64
CA ARG A 32 -0.53 -13.10 9.56
C ARG A 32 -1.54 -11.97 9.33
N GLU A 33 -1.40 -10.83 9.99
CA GLU A 33 -2.35 -9.71 9.90
C GLU A 33 -2.22 -8.91 8.59
N LEU A 34 -1.02 -8.84 8.01
CA LEU A 34 -0.83 -8.31 6.65
C LEU A 34 -1.36 -9.29 5.61
N GLY A 35 -1.48 -10.58 5.94
CA GLY A 35 -2.01 -11.59 5.03
C GLY A 35 -0.95 -12.12 4.08
N LEU A 36 0.29 -12.26 4.55
CA LEU A 36 1.33 -12.96 3.81
C LEU A 36 0.92 -14.43 3.64
N THR A 37 1.12 -14.95 2.44
CA THR A 37 0.72 -16.31 2.07
C THR A 37 1.62 -17.35 2.75
N ALA A 38 1.14 -18.58 2.84
CA ALA A 38 1.94 -19.69 3.35
C ALA A 38 3.32 -19.79 2.66
N GLY A 39 4.37 -20.04 3.43
CA GLY A 39 5.74 -20.17 2.93
C GLY A 39 6.51 -18.85 2.76
N ALA A 40 5.86 -17.70 2.89
CA ALA A 40 6.53 -16.43 3.09
C ALA A 40 6.86 -16.22 4.58
N SER A 41 7.88 -15.41 4.84
CA SER A 41 8.26 -14.94 6.18
C SER A 41 8.62 -13.46 6.13
N LEU A 42 8.40 -12.77 7.24
CA LEU A 42 8.64 -11.34 7.34
C LEU A 42 9.90 -11.05 8.15
N ASP A 43 10.87 -10.39 7.52
CA ASP A 43 12.07 -9.85 8.15
C ASP A 43 11.88 -8.34 8.41
N ALA A 44 12.49 -7.82 9.48
CA ALA A 44 12.42 -6.41 9.83
C ALA A 44 13.82 -5.80 9.91
N GLN A 45 14.13 -4.95 8.94
CA GLN A 45 15.43 -4.30 8.84
C GLN A 45 15.35 -2.90 9.42
N LEU A 46 16.10 -2.63 10.49
CA LEU A 46 16.12 -1.31 11.11
C LEU A 46 16.58 -0.27 10.09
N HIS A 47 15.77 0.76 9.90
CA HIS A 47 16.07 1.86 8.99
C HIS A 47 16.65 3.06 9.75
N ASN A 48 15.92 3.55 10.75
CA ASN A 48 16.36 4.66 11.60
C ASN A 48 15.58 4.75 12.93
N LEU A 49 16.02 5.65 13.79
CA LEU A 49 15.25 6.16 14.93
C LEU A 49 14.90 7.62 14.68
N LEU A 50 13.64 7.97 14.95
CA LEU A 50 13.09 9.30 14.78
C LEU A 50 12.73 9.90 16.13
N VAL A 51 13.10 11.17 16.33
CA VAL A 51 12.69 11.97 17.49
C VAL A 51 11.94 13.20 16.99
N TYR A 52 10.72 13.38 17.49
CA TYR A 52 9.88 14.54 17.22
C TYR A 52 9.73 15.37 18.49
N ALA A 53 10.20 16.61 18.45
CA ALA A 53 10.02 17.66 19.45
C ALA A 53 8.68 18.40 19.24
N PRO A 54 8.24 19.26 20.18
CA PRO A 54 7.05 20.08 19.99
C PRO A 54 7.11 20.89 18.67
N GLY A 55 6.01 20.88 17.91
CA GLY A 55 5.89 21.48 16.59
C GLY A 55 6.28 20.56 15.43
N GLN A 56 7.19 19.60 15.64
CA GLN A 56 7.68 18.71 14.60
C GLN A 56 6.62 17.70 14.12
N PHE A 57 6.69 17.35 12.83
CA PHE A 57 5.66 16.58 12.13
C PHE A 57 6.23 15.87 10.88
N PHE A 58 5.40 15.02 10.27
CA PHE A 58 5.65 14.49 8.94
C PHE A 58 4.35 14.55 8.15
N ALA A 59 4.31 15.37 7.10
CA ALA A 59 3.15 15.51 6.23
C ALA A 59 2.77 14.17 5.56
N VAL A 60 1.53 14.08 5.07
CA VAL A 60 1.03 12.92 4.33
C VAL A 60 1.97 12.56 3.18
N HIS A 61 2.38 11.30 3.13
CA HIS A 61 3.22 10.72 2.08
C HIS A 61 3.03 9.20 2.01
N GLN A 62 3.56 8.58 0.96
CA GLN A 62 3.77 7.14 0.87
C GLN A 62 5.26 6.83 1.03
N ASP A 63 5.58 5.61 1.46
CA ASP A 63 6.97 5.17 1.52
C ASP A 63 7.44 4.74 0.12
N SER A 64 8.70 5.04 -0.19
CA SER A 64 9.38 4.38 -1.29
C SER A 64 9.86 2.99 -0.84
N GLU A 65 9.83 2.03 -1.77
CA GLU A 65 10.50 0.74 -1.57
C GLU A 65 12.02 0.97 -1.62
N LYS A 66 12.71 0.62 -0.54
CA LYS A 66 14.15 0.90 -0.33
C LYS A 66 15.05 -0.34 -0.44
N ALA A 67 14.44 -1.51 -0.57
CA ALA A 67 15.13 -2.79 -0.63
C ALA A 67 14.28 -3.81 -1.38
N ASP A 68 14.94 -4.77 -2.02
CA ASP A 68 14.26 -5.87 -2.72
C ASP A 68 13.37 -6.67 -1.76
N GLY A 69 12.13 -6.89 -2.17
CA GLY A 69 11.12 -7.57 -1.35
C GLY A 69 10.55 -6.73 -0.21
N MET A 70 10.85 -5.42 -0.14
CA MET A 70 10.20 -4.53 0.82
C MET A 70 8.71 -4.42 0.51
N LEU A 71 7.86 -4.84 1.46
CA LEU A 71 6.42 -4.74 1.34
C LEU A 71 5.84 -3.53 2.06
N GLY A 72 6.54 -3.03 3.07
CA GLY A 72 6.05 -1.94 3.89
C GLY A 72 6.96 -1.58 5.04
N THR A 73 6.37 -0.92 6.04
CA THR A 73 7.09 -0.31 7.14
C THR A 73 6.47 -0.75 8.47
N LEU A 74 7.34 -1.04 9.45
CA LEU A 74 6.97 -1.20 10.85
C LEU A 74 7.50 -0.01 11.65
N VAL A 75 6.58 0.71 12.29
CA VAL A 75 6.89 1.78 13.23
C VAL A 75 6.71 1.26 14.65
N VAL A 76 7.80 1.26 15.41
CA VAL A 76 7.80 0.96 16.85
C VAL A 76 7.91 2.28 17.62
N THR A 77 6.78 2.79 18.12
CA THR A 77 6.77 3.94 19.03
C THR A 77 7.25 3.48 20.41
N LEU A 78 8.37 4.05 20.85
CA LEU A 78 8.97 3.74 22.15
C LEU A 78 8.18 4.41 23.29
N PRO A 79 8.24 3.87 24.52
CA PRO A 79 7.58 4.49 25.66
C PRO A 79 8.12 5.90 25.92
N SER A 80 7.27 6.91 25.73
CA SER A 80 7.62 8.30 26.04
C SER A 80 6.38 9.13 26.39
N LYS A 81 6.56 10.18 27.19
CA LYS A 81 5.48 11.10 27.57
C LYS A 81 5.40 12.22 26.53
N PHE A 82 4.33 12.21 25.72
CA PHE A 82 4.05 13.28 24.76
C PHE A 82 2.54 13.41 24.48
N THR A 83 2.13 14.56 23.92
CA THR A 83 0.77 14.79 23.40
C THR A 83 0.83 15.30 21.96
N GLY A 84 -0.27 15.17 21.20
CA GLY A 84 -0.20 15.28 19.74
C GLY A 84 0.57 14.09 19.15
N GLY A 85 1.31 14.29 18.05
CA GLY A 85 2.21 13.25 17.55
C GLY A 85 1.52 11.98 17.07
N GLU A 86 0.22 12.03 16.81
CA GLU A 86 -0.55 10.86 16.36
C GLU A 86 0.00 10.39 15.01
N PHE A 87 0.25 9.09 14.90
CA PHE A 87 0.60 8.47 13.62
C PHE A 87 -0.70 8.06 12.93
N VAL A 88 -0.89 8.48 11.69
CA VAL A 88 -2.12 8.24 10.93
C VAL A 88 -1.75 7.48 9.68
N VAL A 89 -2.44 6.37 9.42
CA VAL A 89 -2.29 5.57 8.20
C VAL A 89 -3.65 5.49 7.51
N SER A 90 -3.66 5.73 6.21
CA SER A 90 -4.84 5.64 5.37
C SER A 90 -4.59 4.73 4.18
N HIS A 91 -5.52 3.81 3.95
CA HIS A 91 -5.50 2.86 2.82
C HIS A 91 -6.94 2.48 2.46
N GLN A 92 -7.27 2.48 1.17
CA GLN A 92 -8.62 2.13 0.65
C GLN A 92 -9.79 2.81 1.39
N GLY A 93 -9.68 4.12 1.63
CA GLY A 93 -10.72 4.90 2.32
C GLY A 93 -10.85 4.61 3.82
N GLN A 94 -10.04 3.72 4.39
CA GLN A 94 -9.96 3.48 5.82
C GLN A 94 -8.81 4.26 6.45
N THR A 95 -8.97 4.71 7.70
CA THR A 95 -7.93 5.44 8.43
C THR A 95 -7.74 4.86 9.82
N LEU A 96 -6.51 4.49 10.15
CA LEU A 96 -6.07 4.08 11.48
C LEU A 96 -5.29 5.21 12.14
N ARG A 97 -5.53 5.44 13.44
CA ARG A 97 -4.81 6.42 14.25
C ARG A 97 -4.14 5.73 15.43
N ALA A 98 -2.81 5.79 15.49
CA ALA A 98 -2.02 5.26 16.60
C ALA A 98 -1.50 6.39 17.50
N ARG A 99 -1.70 6.22 18.80
CA ARG A 99 -1.21 7.12 19.85
C ARG A 99 -0.03 6.49 20.59
N GLY A 100 0.88 7.33 21.09
CA GLY A 100 1.95 6.88 21.96
C GLY A 100 1.46 6.47 23.35
N SER A 101 2.35 5.81 24.10
CA SER A 101 2.14 5.47 25.50
C SER A 101 3.39 5.79 26.29
N ALA A 102 3.22 6.26 27.53
CA ALA A 102 4.34 6.54 28.43
C ALA A 102 5.02 5.28 28.99
N SER A 103 4.39 4.11 28.86
CA SER A 103 4.83 2.87 29.51
C SER A 103 4.76 1.63 28.62
N ARG A 104 4.21 1.74 27.40
CA ARG A 104 4.05 0.61 26.48
C ARG A 104 4.64 0.95 25.12
N LEU A 105 5.16 -0.08 24.45
CA LEU A 105 5.51 -0.01 23.04
C LEU A 105 4.23 0.03 22.21
N GLY A 106 4.21 0.89 21.19
CA GLY A 106 3.22 0.85 20.13
C GLY A 106 3.86 0.29 18.87
N LEU A 107 3.29 -0.77 18.29
CA LEU A 107 3.75 -1.32 17.02
C LEU A 107 2.67 -1.08 15.99
N LEU A 108 3.05 -0.53 14.84
CA LEU A 108 2.17 -0.32 13.71
C LEU A 108 2.89 -0.72 12.43
N ALA A 109 2.34 -1.72 11.73
CA ALA A 109 2.83 -2.17 10.44
C ALA A 109 1.82 -1.81 9.35
N PHE A 110 2.30 -1.39 8.19
CA PHE A 110 1.48 -1.03 7.04
C PHE A 110 2.26 -1.24 5.75
N TYR A 111 1.55 -1.44 4.64
CA TYR A 111 2.15 -1.60 3.31
C TYR A 111 2.75 -0.28 2.80
N ALA A 112 3.77 -0.35 1.95
CA ALA A 112 4.51 0.82 1.46
C ALA A 112 3.61 1.83 0.71
N ASP A 113 2.55 1.33 0.06
CA ASP A 113 1.58 2.15 -0.67
C ASP A 113 0.53 2.82 0.24
N CYS A 114 0.53 2.58 1.55
CA CYS A 114 -0.35 3.32 2.46
C CYS A 114 0.09 4.77 2.61
N HIS A 115 -0.86 5.69 2.50
CA HIS A 115 -0.62 7.09 2.83
C HIS A 115 -0.53 7.25 4.33
N HIS A 116 0.48 7.94 4.83
CA HIS A 116 0.64 8.11 6.27
C HIS A 116 1.26 9.46 6.64
N GLU A 117 0.98 9.90 7.87
CA GLU A 117 1.48 11.14 8.45
C GLU A 117 1.80 10.99 9.94
N VAL A 118 2.64 11.90 10.44
CA VAL A 118 2.79 12.17 11.87
C VAL A 118 2.28 13.58 12.13
N ARG A 119 1.19 13.68 12.89
CA ARG A 119 0.64 14.98 13.28
C ARG A 119 1.60 15.73 14.21
N PRO A 120 1.54 17.07 14.28
CA PRO A 120 2.43 17.85 15.14
C PRO A 120 2.43 17.36 16.60
N VAL A 121 3.62 17.16 17.16
CA VAL A 121 3.77 16.96 18.61
C VAL A 121 3.46 18.27 19.31
N LYS A 122 2.62 18.23 20.35
CA LYS A 122 2.23 19.42 21.12
C LYS A 122 3.09 19.61 22.37
N GLN A 123 3.43 18.51 23.06
CA GLN A 123 4.25 18.52 24.28
C GLN A 123 5.09 17.26 24.34
N GLY A 124 6.28 17.34 24.94
CA GLY A 124 7.19 16.20 25.13
C GLY A 124 7.90 15.78 23.84
N TYR A 125 8.39 14.55 23.82
CA TYR A 125 9.12 13.99 22.68
C TYR A 125 8.54 12.63 22.27
N ARG A 126 8.17 12.49 21.01
CA ARG A 126 7.80 11.20 20.41
C ARG A 126 9.07 10.56 19.86
N VAL A 127 9.37 9.34 20.32
CA VAL A 127 10.53 8.57 19.86
C VAL A 127 10.03 7.29 19.20
N ALA A 128 10.46 7.01 17.97
CA ALA A 128 10.05 5.83 17.24
C ALA A 128 11.21 5.22 16.45
N LEU A 129 11.28 3.88 16.43
CA LEU A 129 12.11 3.14 15.49
C LEU A 129 11.29 2.87 14.22
N THR A 130 11.91 2.96 13.06
CA THR A 130 11.30 2.53 11.80
C THR A 130 12.08 1.35 11.22
N TYR A 131 11.35 0.36 10.73
CA TYR A 131 11.89 -0.83 10.10
C TYR A 131 11.28 -0.99 8.71
N ASN A 132 12.10 -1.35 7.73
CA ASN A 132 11.61 -1.87 6.46
C ASN A 132 11.17 -3.33 6.68
N LEU A 133 9.95 -3.65 6.28
CA LEU A 133 9.42 -5.01 6.33
C LEU A 133 9.71 -5.71 5.01
N ILE A 134 10.55 -6.74 5.05
CA ILE A 134 11.01 -7.47 3.87
C ILE A 134 10.36 -8.85 3.85
N ALA A 135 9.60 -9.15 2.80
CA ALA A 135 9.13 -10.51 2.57
C ALA A 135 10.26 -11.39 2.06
N ARG A 136 10.38 -12.58 2.64
CA ARG A 136 11.34 -13.62 2.30
C ARG A 136 10.60 -14.91 2.00
N GLY A 137 11.06 -15.63 0.97
CA GLY A 137 10.41 -16.86 0.51
C GLY A 137 9.34 -16.58 -0.55
N GLY A 138 9.21 -17.50 -1.49
CA GLY A 138 8.20 -17.40 -2.55
C GLY A 138 6.82 -17.69 -1.97
N VAL A 139 5.89 -16.75 -2.20
CA VAL A 139 4.46 -16.93 -1.95
C VAL A 139 4.01 -18.29 -2.45
N GLN A 140 3.55 -19.17 -1.55
CA GLN A 140 2.78 -20.33 -1.96
C GLN A 140 1.34 -19.89 -2.10
N PRO A 141 0.73 -20.03 -3.28
CA PRO A 141 -0.64 -19.64 -3.43
C PRO A 141 -1.53 -20.47 -2.50
N GLY A 142 -2.42 -19.79 -1.77
CA GLY A 142 -3.43 -20.49 -0.97
C GLY A 142 -4.29 -21.38 -1.87
N GLU A 143 -4.71 -22.53 -1.35
CA GLU A 143 -5.64 -23.38 -2.08
C GLU A 143 -6.98 -22.68 -2.24
N VAL A 144 -7.25 -22.18 -3.44
CA VAL A 144 -8.60 -21.75 -3.84
C VAL A 144 -9.44 -22.99 -4.15
N PRO A 145 -10.63 -23.16 -3.54
CA PRO A 145 -11.49 -24.31 -3.80
C PRO A 145 -11.86 -24.46 -5.28
N VAL A 146 -11.84 -25.71 -5.78
CA VAL A 146 -12.11 -26.02 -7.20
C VAL A 146 -13.49 -25.54 -7.66
N GLN A 147 -14.48 -25.57 -6.76
CA GLN A 147 -15.83 -25.07 -7.03
C GLN A 147 -15.84 -23.56 -7.31
N ASP A 148 -15.05 -22.79 -6.56
CA ASP A 148 -14.96 -21.33 -6.71
C ASP A 148 -14.26 -20.97 -8.02
N ILE A 149 -13.20 -21.72 -8.37
CA ILE A 149 -12.53 -21.59 -9.67
C ILE A 149 -13.48 -21.91 -10.82
N SER A 150 -14.33 -22.93 -10.67
CA SER A 150 -15.30 -23.30 -11.70
C SER A 150 -16.34 -22.20 -11.92
N ALA A 151 -16.91 -21.67 -10.83
CA ALA A 151 -17.87 -20.57 -10.90
C ALA A 151 -17.25 -19.29 -11.48
N LEU A 152 -16.03 -18.95 -11.06
CA LEU A 152 -15.30 -17.80 -11.60
C LEU A 152 -14.99 -17.98 -13.09
N ALA A 153 -14.55 -19.15 -13.52
CA ALA A 153 -14.31 -19.44 -14.93
C ALA A 153 -15.58 -19.28 -15.78
N SER A 154 -16.73 -19.78 -15.31
CA SER A 154 -18.02 -19.57 -15.99
C SER A 154 -18.39 -18.08 -16.09
N THR A 155 -18.07 -17.30 -15.06
CA THR A 155 -18.35 -15.85 -15.03
C THR A 155 -17.47 -15.10 -16.03
N VAL A 156 -16.17 -15.41 -16.06
CA VAL A 156 -15.22 -14.83 -17.03
C VAL A 156 -15.60 -15.22 -18.47
N GLN A 157 -16.01 -16.47 -18.70
CA GLN A 157 -16.48 -16.91 -20.01
C GLN A 157 -17.75 -16.16 -20.45
N THR A 158 -18.68 -15.92 -19.54
CA THR A 158 -19.90 -15.13 -19.83
C THR A 158 -19.54 -13.69 -20.15
N PHE A 159 -18.58 -13.10 -19.44
CA PHE A 159 -18.08 -11.75 -19.73
C PHE A 159 -17.54 -11.65 -21.17
N TRP A 160 -16.69 -12.58 -21.61
CA TRP A 160 -16.17 -12.61 -22.99
C TRP A 160 -17.21 -12.94 -24.08
N GLN A 161 -18.40 -13.37 -23.70
CA GLN A 161 -19.51 -13.64 -24.63
C GLN A 161 -20.57 -12.54 -24.63
N THR A 162 -20.49 -11.58 -23.70
CA THR A 162 -21.51 -10.55 -23.52
C THR A 162 -20.99 -9.21 -24.06
N PRO A 163 -21.59 -8.66 -25.13
CA PRO A 163 -21.32 -7.30 -25.58
C PRO A 163 -21.39 -6.27 -24.47
N ALA A 164 -20.43 -5.35 -24.45
CA ALA A 164 -20.46 -4.22 -23.51
C ALA A 164 -21.65 -3.30 -23.83
N ALA A 165 -22.23 -2.71 -22.79
CA ALA A 165 -23.21 -1.65 -22.98
C ALA A 165 -22.51 -0.37 -23.49
N PRO A 166 -23.19 0.46 -24.30
CA PRO A 166 -22.67 1.75 -24.75
C PRO A 166 -22.21 2.61 -23.57
N ARG A 167 -20.96 3.11 -23.61
CA ARG A 167 -20.38 3.89 -22.50
C ARG A 167 -20.81 5.36 -22.52
N TRP A 168 -21.23 5.86 -23.67
CA TRP A 168 -21.54 7.26 -23.93
C TRP A 168 -22.42 7.38 -25.18
N SER A 169 -23.04 8.56 -25.38
CA SER A 169 -23.88 8.81 -26.54
C SER A 169 -23.06 8.75 -27.82
N GLY A 170 -23.34 7.77 -28.69
CA GLY A 170 -22.60 7.54 -29.93
C GLY A 170 -21.60 6.37 -29.86
N ASP A 171 -21.50 5.67 -28.72
CA ASP A 171 -20.77 4.41 -28.67
C ASP A 171 -21.45 3.37 -29.57
N THR A 172 -20.74 2.92 -30.59
CA THR A 172 -21.22 1.91 -31.54
C THR A 172 -20.51 0.57 -31.36
N GLU A 173 -19.57 0.48 -30.41
CA GLU A 173 -18.93 -0.78 -30.06
C GLU A 173 -19.95 -1.71 -29.40
N THR A 174 -20.28 -2.79 -30.11
CA THR A 174 -21.19 -3.85 -29.66
C THR A 174 -20.50 -5.21 -29.66
N GLU A 175 -19.18 -5.22 -29.79
CA GLU A 175 -18.39 -6.45 -29.74
C GLU A 175 -18.22 -6.92 -28.30
N ALA A 176 -18.13 -8.24 -28.14
CA ALA A 176 -17.79 -8.82 -26.84
C ALA A 176 -16.31 -8.50 -26.52
N PRO A 177 -15.97 -8.33 -25.24
CA PRO A 177 -14.62 -7.95 -24.85
C PRO A 177 -13.61 -9.03 -25.20
N ASP A 178 -12.43 -8.62 -25.67
CA ASP A 178 -11.30 -9.49 -26.01
C ASP A 178 -10.35 -9.74 -24.82
N ARG A 179 -10.49 -8.97 -23.75
CA ARG A 179 -9.60 -8.99 -22.58
C ARG A 179 -10.36 -8.66 -21.30
N LEU A 180 -9.89 -9.20 -20.18
CA LEU A 180 -10.33 -8.83 -18.84
C LEU A 180 -9.23 -8.02 -18.14
N VAL A 181 -9.54 -6.79 -17.74
CA VAL A 181 -8.65 -5.98 -16.90
C VAL A 181 -9.18 -6.02 -15.47
N TYR A 182 -8.35 -6.49 -14.55
CA TYR A 182 -8.67 -6.56 -13.13
C TYR A 182 -7.74 -5.62 -12.35
N LEU A 183 -8.32 -4.62 -11.68
CA LEU A 183 -7.56 -3.69 -10.85
C LEU A 183 -7.27 -4.31 -9.49
N LEU A 184 -6.00 -4.28 -9.11
CA LEU A 184 -5.54 -4.70 -7.80
C LEU A 184 -5.76 -3.60 -6.77
N ASP A 185 -5.85 -4.03 -5.52
CA ASP A 185 -6.21 -3.21 -4.36
C ASP A 185 -5.03 -2.39 -3.82
N HIS A 186 -3.80 -2.82 -4.14
CA HIS A 186 -2.55 -2.13 -3.79
C HIS A 186 -1.90 -1.45 -4.99
N GLN A 187 -1.15 -0.39 -4.70
CA GLN A 187 -0.19 0.17 -5.65
C GLN A 187 1.12 -0.61 -5.58
N TYR A 188 1.71 -0.86 -6.75
CA TYR A 188 2.95 -1.59 -6.90
C TYR A 188 3.97 -0.76 -7.67
N THR A 189 5.23 -0.89 -7.28
CA THR A 189 6.35 -0.42 -8.10
C THR A 189 6.65 -1.42 -9.21
N GLN A 190 7.53 -1.03 -10.14
CA GLN A 190 8.00 -1.95 -11.19
C GLN A 190 8.73 -3.18 -10.62
N SER A 191 9.48 -3.02 -9.54
CA SER A 191 10.15 -4.14 -8.85
C SER A 191 9.20 -4.95 -7.99
N GLY A 192 8.16 -4.32 -7.44
CA GLY A 192 7.19 -4.95 -6.54
C GLY A 192 6.10 -5.74 -7.26
N LEU A 193 5.76 -5.40 -8.50
CA LEU A 193 4.72 -6.08 -9.27
C LEU A 193 5.21 -7.42 -9.84
N THR A 194 5.19 -8.45 -9.01
CA THR A 194 5.51 -9.82 -9.43
C THR A 194 4.54 -10.80 -8.79
N TRP A 195 4.33 -11.96 -9.42
CA TRP A 195 3.43 -13.01 -8.90
C TRP A 195 3.76 -13.44 -7.47
N ALA A 196 5.04 -13.35 -7.09
CA ALA A 196 5.52 -13.74 -5.78
C ALA A 196 5.45 -12.62 -4.72
N HIS A 197 5.08 -11.39 -5.08
CA HIS A 197 5.11 -10.24 -4.17
C HIS A 197 3.79 -9.45 -4.13
N LEU A 198 2.70 -10.03 -4.62
CA LEU A 198 1.38 -9.44 -4.48
C LEU A 198 0.97 -9.38 -2.99
N LYS A 199 0.39 -8.25 -2.59
CA LYS A 199 0.09 -7.88 -1.21
C LYS A 199 -1.31 -8.37 -0.82
N GLY A 200 -1.41 -9.09 0.29
CA GLY A 200 -2.68 -9.49 0.91
C GLY A 200 -3.68 -10.12 -0.07
N ALA A 201 -4.87 -9.49 -0.18
CA ALA A 201 -5.97 -10.01 -1.00
C ALA A 201 -5.66 -10.05 -2.51
N ASP A 202 -4.73 -9.23 -2.99
CA ASP A 202 -4.30 -9.26 -4.39
C ASP A 202 -3.66 -10.58 -4.76
N ALA A 203 -2.84 -11.16 -3.88
CA ALA A 203 -2.22 -12.46 -4.12
C ALA A 203 -3.26 -13.56 -4.29
N VAL A 204 -4.31 -13.55 -3.45
CA VAL A 204 -5.40 -14.53 -3.50
C VAL A 204 -6.20 -14.41 -4.79
N ARG A 205 -6.59 -13.19 -5.17
CA ARG A 205 -7.36 -12.94 -6.40
C ARG A 205 -6.55 -13.24 -7.65
N ALA A 206 -5.30 -12.82 -7.69
CA ALA A 206 -4.41 -13.08 -8.81
C ALA A 206 -4.17 -14.59 -9.01
N GLU A 207 -4.01 -15.35 -7.93
CA GLU A 207 -3.93 -16.80 -8.04
C GLU A 207 -5.22 -17.43 -8.58
N ALA A 208 -6.38 -17.00 -8.09
CA ALA A 208 -7.66 -17.49 -8.61
C ALA A 208 -7.79 -17.21 -10.11
N LEU A 209 -7.42 -16.00 -10.55
CA LEU A 209 -7.42 -15.62 -11.96
C LEU A 209 -6.41 -16.42 -12.78
N ARG A 210 -5.22 -16.74 -12.25
CA ARG A 210 -4.26 -17.63 -12.92
C ARG A 210 -4.84 -19.01 -13.18
N LYS A 211 -5.50 -19.62 -12.19
CA LYS A 211 -6.16 -20.94 -12.34
C LYS A 211 -7.31 -20.90 -13.35
N VAL A 212 -8.05 -19.79 -13.39
CA VAL A 212 -9.10 -19.58 -14.40
C VAL A 212 -8.50 -19.43 -15.79
N ALA A 213 -7.42 -18.65 -15.94
CA ALA A 213 -6.72 -18.47 -17.21
C ALA A 213 -6.21 -19.81 -17.75
N GLU A 214 -5.58 -20.64 -16.91
CA GLU A 214 -5.16 -22.00 -17.27
C GLU A 214 -6.34 -22.85 -17.75
N ARG A 215 -7.48 -22.81 -17.05
CA ARG A 215 -8.67 -23.58 -17.41
C ARG A 215 -9.31 -23.14 -18.72
N LEU A 216 -9.24 -21.85 -19.04
CA LEU A 216 -9.84 -21.25 -20.23
C LEU A 216 -8.85 -21.14 -21.41
N ASP A 217 -7.63 -21.66 -21.26
CA ASP A 217 -6.53 -21.51 -22.23
C ASP A 217 -6.27 -20.04 -22.61
N ALA A 218 -6.32 -19.17 -21.59
CA ALA A 218 -6.08 -17.74 -21.73
C ALA A 218 -4.71 -17.34 -21.19
N GLU A 219 -4.12 -16.31 -21.79
CA GLU A 219 -2.89 -15.70 -21.29
C GLU A 219 -3.20 -14.70 -20.17
N ILE A 220 -2.32 -14.63 -19.17
CA ILE A 220 -2.44 -13.71 -18.04
C ILE A 220 -1.13 -13.01 -17.74
N PHE A 221 -1.21 -11.70 -17.55
CA PHE A 221 -0.05 -10.83 -17.32
C PHE A 221 -0.31 -9.91 -16.11
N LEU A 222 0.76 -9.57 -15.39
CA LEU A 222 0.75 -8.44 -14.49
C LEU A 222 1.23 -7.21 -15.26
N THR A 223 0.50 -6.10 -15.15
CA THR A 223 0.84 -4.84 -15.80
C THR A 223 0.70 -3.68 -14.82
N LEU A 224 1.63 -2.73 -14.91
CA LEU A 224 1.43 -1.40 -14.34
C LEU A 224 0.67 -0.55 -15.36
N ALA A 225 -0.19 0.33 -14.87
CA ALA A 225 -0.93 1.27 -15.69
C ALA A 225 -0.81 2.66 -15.06
N ASP A 226 -0.30 3.61 -15.83
CA ASP A 226 -0.21 5.01 -15.44
C ASP A 226 -1.23 5.82 -16.23
N VAL A 227 -2.15 6.49 -15.53
CA VAL A 227 -3.14 7.39 -16.14
C VAL A 227 -2.63 8.81 -16.01
N HIS A 228 -2.40 9.46 -17.16
CA HIS A 228 -2.03 10.87 -17.22
C HIS A 228 -3.23 11.69 -17.68
N GLU A 229 -3.75 12.55 -16.81
CA GLU A 229 -4.76 13.53 -17.19
C GLU A 229 -4.09 14.86 -17.54
N THR A 230 -4.35 15.36 -18.74
CA THR A 230 -3.91 16.69 -19.18
C THR A 230 -5.14 17.55 -19.37
N TRP A 231 -5.16 18.71 -18.72
CA TRP A 231 -6.24 19.68 -18.82
C TRP A 231 -5.70 20.93 -19.51
N SER A 232 -6.37 21.41 -20.54
CA SER A 232 -6.14 22.74 -21.11
C SER A 232 -7.21 23.69 -20.57
N ALA A 233 -6.80 24.83 -20.02
CA ALA A 233 -7.69 25.95 -19.79
C ALA A 233 -7.61 26.87 -21.00
N GLU A 234 -8.72 27.08 -21.70
CA GLU A 234 -8.86 28.20 -22.63
C GLU A 234 -9.29 29.41 -21.81
N ASP A 235 -8.57 30.53 -21.94
CA ASP A 235 -9.04 31.79 -21.37
C ASP A 235 -10.23 32.26 -22.20
N ASP A 236 -11.43 32.21 -21.62
CA ASP A 236 -12.61 32.90 -22.15
C ASP A 236 -12.44 34.42 -22.02
N TRP A 237 -11.51 35.02 -22.78
CA TRP A 237 -11.50 36.45 -23.02
C TRP A 237 -12.64 36.78 -23.98
N GLN A 238 -13.87 36.81 -23.46
CA GLN A 238 -14.96 37.51 -24.12
C GLN A 238 -14.56 38.99 -24.23
N GLU A 239 -14.44 39.47 -25.47
CA GLU A 239 -14.35 40.90 -25.80
C GLU A 239 -15.48 41.66 -25.12
N ALA A 240 -15.18 42.27 -23.96
CA ALA A 240 -16.08 43.19 -23.29
C ALA A 240 -15.83 44.61 -23.81
N ASP A 241 -16.71 44.99 -24.73
CA ASP A 241 -17.32 46.32 -24.90
C ASP A 241 -16.47 47.53 -25.33
N HIS A 242 -16.72 47.88 -26.59
CA HIS A 242 -16.82 49.24 -27.12
C HIS A 242 -17.48 50.20 -26.09
N TRP A 243 -16.71 51.15 -25.55
CA TRP A 243 -17.27 52.34 -24.89
C TRP A 243 -17.18 53.53 -25.85
N ASP A 244 -18.31 53.87 -26.48
CA ASP A 244 -18.46 55.16 -27.16
C ASP A 244 -18.55 56.27 -26.11
N TYR A 245 -17.57 57.16 -26.10
CA TYR A 245 -17.68 58.46 -25.43
C TYR A 245 -18.36 59.44 -26.38
N ALA A 246 -19.54 59.92 -25.98
CA ALA A 246 -20.17 61.13 -26.51
C ALA A 246 -19.59 62.38 -25.83
#